data_AF-A0A6B9HEL1-F1
#
_entry.id   AF-A0A6B9HEL1-F1
#
_cell.length_a   1.000
_cell.length_b   1.000
_cell.length_c   1.000
_cell.angle_alpha   90.00
_cell.angle_beta   90.00
_cell.angle_gamma   90.00
#
_symmetry.space_group_name_H-M   'P 1'
#
loop_
_entity.id
_entity.type
_entity.pdbx_description
1 polymer ?
#
loop_
_entity_poly.entity_id
_entity_poly.type
_entity_poly.pdbx_seq_one_letter_code
_entity_poly.pdbx_strand_id
1 'polypeptide(L)'
;MDTTMRPVSFDGHFGWLHSAQAGDPGDAGWGVVLCNSLGHEALWLHQTMRQLAERLASRRIPVLRFDYAGTGDSLDRDALVEPTQWTGEAVSAVEHLRRMMGVQRIALVGARYGAMVAAQAAPQVGAQRVVLMAPVVSGRQFVRELKVLQQTWREKTGSHVQTDAPPAGAFDVLGHRFDLAAMEQVAKHDLRRVQAPPAASVLIMHVDPHDPSHALADVYRSQGARVDAGLFAEYPGAMQPSWLAEVPQATLDVVTQWLVNEEVTPQTVPAGALCPASPMLVCAGAPLQTDWMVEQPVKLDQGRLFGILCEPADRLGRAPLVVIPNTAATHHVGDGRFNVELARQLARAGFASLRLDASGLGDSAAAATQTDPGSLSFDALAADTSDAVDWACSRGHPGIAVFGICSGAYLGLRAALDNAAIRGLILVNLFGFSFPDGFTMHDAGRVGAGSTRAHFRSMWRAQKWAQVLRGEVSLWPVIGTLCRYAVARTRGLAAAWTQDMRDTPGSSQRVRRQMKELAARGVRVQLLFSPLDHGLDELEVHFGHGGQRLARIGGAHARVIPNMDHEVLNPAARERVAALCEAFLTELFADVLDERQACLSLHAELARASYPHAHVPAATPTLPSEEAML
;
A
#
# COMPACT_ATOMS: atom_id res chain seq x y z
N MET A 1 -0.87 -26.45 10.81
CA MET A 1 -0.34 -26.87 9.49
C MET A 1 0.39 -25.67 8.94
N ASP A 2 1.61 -25.84 8.49
CA ASP A 2 2.40 -24.72 7.98
C ASP A 2 1.87 -24.31 6.60
N THR A 3 1.44 -23.06 6.49
CA THR A 3 1.05 -22.43 5.23
C THR A 3 2.28 -21.84 4.56
N THR A 4 2.25 -21.76 3.24
CA THR A 4 3.27 -21.09 2.45
C THR A 4 2.65 -19.93 1.70
N MET A 5 3.24 -18.74 1.88
CA MET A 5 2.92 -17.53 1.14
C MET A 5 4.08 -17.23 0.19
N ARG A 6 3.80 -17.20 -1.12
CA ARG A 6 4.79 -17.01 -2.18
C ARG A 6 4.40 -15.84 -3.08
N PRO A 7 5.34 -14.94 -3.43
CA PRO A 7 5.03 -13.87 -4.35
C PRO A 7 4.84 -14.44 -5.77
N VAL A 8 3.93 -13.86 -6.52
CA VAL A 8 3.64 -14.20 -7.91
C VAL A 8 3.47 -12.93 -8.74
N SER A 9 3.75 -13.05 -10.03
CA SER A 9 3.51 -11.96 -10.99
C SER A 9 2.95 -12.52 -12.28
N PHE A 10 1.99 -11.81 -12.87
CA PHE A 10 1.32 -12.21 -14.12
C PHE A 10 0.76 -10.97 -14.81
N ASP A 11 0.94 -10.82 -16.12
CA ASP A 11 0.35 -9.74 -16.92
C ASP A 11 0.55 -8.32 -16.33
N GLY A 12 1.69 -8.09 -15.68
CA GLY A 12 2.02 -6.82 -15.00
C GLY A 12 1.43 -6.66 -13.58
N HIS A 13 0.66 -7.64 -13.11
CA HIS A 13 0.15 -7.72 -11.75
C HIS A 13 1.16 -8.36 -10.79
N PHE A 14 1.22 -7.83 -9.57
CA PHE A 14 1.85 -8.47 -8.43
C PHE A 14 0.79 -9.10 -7.52
N GLY A 15 1.16 -10.19 -6.84
CA GLY A 15 0.31 -10.81 -5.86
C GLY A 15 1.01 -11.87 -5.01
N TRP A 16 0.19 -12.55 -4.22
CA TRP A 16 0.58 -13.57 -3.26
C TRP A 16 -0.28 -14.81 -3.45
N LEU A 17 0.41 -15.94 -3.68
CA LEU A 17 -0.19 -17.26 -3.66
C LEU A 17 0.00 -17.88 -2.28
N HIS A 18 -1.11 -18.12 -1.59
CA HIS A 18 -1.19 -18.79 -0.31
C HIS A 18 -1.63 -20.24 -0.52
N SER A 19 -0.90 -21.19 0.04
CA SER A 19 -1.20 -22.62 -0.09
C SER A 19 -0.64 -23.42 1.08
N ALA A 20 -1.11 -24.64 1.30
CA ALA A 20 -0.47 -25.57 2.24
C ALA A 20 0.95 -25.92 1.76
N GLN A 21 1.87 -26.24 2.69
CA GLN A 21 3.25 -26.58 2.35
C GLN A 21 3.35 -27.77 1.37
N ALA A 22 4.29 -27.68 0.43
CA ALA A 22 4.51 -28.67 -0.63
C ALA A 22 4.89 -30.05 -0.04
N GLY A 23 4.16 -31.09 -0.44
CA GLY A 23 4.39 -32.48 -0.02
C GLY A 23 3.12 -33.26 0.30
N ASP A 24 2.01 -32.56 0.53
CA ASP A 24 0.68 -33.16 0.67
C ASP A 24 -0.12 -32.77 -0.59
N PRO A 25 -0.41 -33.69 -1.52
CA PRO A 25 -1.28 -33.42 -2.66
C PRO A 25 -2.69 -33.22 -2.10
N GLY A 26 -2.94 -32.03 -1.54
CA GLY A 26 -4.26 -31.62 -1.14
C GLY A 26 -5.17 -31.74 -2.35
N ASP A 27 -6.25 -32.50 -2.16
CA ASP A 27 -7.33 -32.78 -3.10
C ASP A 27 -8.16 -31.50 -3.38
N ALA A 28 -7.50 -30.38 -3.63
CA ALA A 28 -8.14 -29.09 -3.76
C ALA A 28 -8.66 -28.94 -5.19
N GLY A 29 -9.81 -29.57 -5.45
CA GLY A 29 -10.61 -29.25 -6.63
C GLY A 29 -11.05 -27.78 -6.71
N TRP A 30 -10.78 -26.97 -5.68
CA TRP A 30 -11.16 -25.56 -5.52
C TRP A 30 -9.99 -24.61 -5.27
N GLY A 31 -10.07 -23.40 -5.81
CA GLY A 31 -9.23 -22.27 -5.44
C GLY A 31 -10.03 -20.98 -5.22
N VAL A 32 -9.43 -20.02 -4.52
CA VAL A 32 -10.04 -18.74 -4.19
C VAL A 32 -9.22 -17.59 -4.75
N VAL A 33 -9.87 -16.61 -5.39
CA VAL A 33 -9.24 -15.32 -5.72
C VAL A 33 -9.86 -14.22 -4.87
N LEU A 34 -9.01 -13.43 -4.21
CA LEU A 34 -9.40 -12.28 -3.41
C LEU A 34 -9.35 -11.01 -4.28
N CYS A 35 -10.51 -10.39 -4.46
CA CYS A 35 -10.66 -9.13 -5.16
C CYS A 35 -10.50 -7.98 -4.16
N ASN A 36 -9.36 -7.27 -4.22
CA ASN A 36 -9.08 -6.11 -3.35
C ASN A 36 -10.09 -4.97 -3.58
N SER A 37 -10.29 -4.11 -2.57
CA SER A 37 -11.16 -2.92 -2.71
C SER A 37 -10.44 -1.78 -3.44
N LEU A 38 -11.11 -0.62 -3.56
CA LEU A 38 -10.60 0.54 -4.26
C LEU A 38 -9.88 1.51 -3.31
N GLY A 39 -8.65 1.88 -3.67
CA GLY A 39 -7.88 2.93 -3.03
C GLY A 39 -7.65 2.68 -1.53
N HIS A 40 -7.97 3.67 -0.70
CA HIS A 40 -7.74 3.63 0.74
C HIS A 40 -8.41 2.44 1.45
N GLU A 41 -9.57 1.98 0.96
CA GLU A 41 -10.25 0.82 1.53
C GLU A 41 -9.42 -0.46 1.39
N ALA A 42 -8.61 -0.60 0.32
CA ALA A 42 -7.71 -1.74 0.16
C ALA A 42 -6.56 -1.70 1.18
N LEU A 43 -6.02 -0.50 1.45
CA LEU A 43 -4.97 -0.32 2.46
C LEU A 43 -5.47 -0.73 3.84
N TRP A 44 -6.67 -0.28 4.21
CA TRP A 44 -7.29 -0.56 5.51
C TRP A 44 -7.67 -2.03 5.67
N LEU A 45 -8.12 -2.67 4.58
CA LEU A 45 -8.49 -4.08 4.59
C LEU A 45 -7.33 -5.04 4.34
N HIS A 46 -6.11 -4.57 4.05
CA HIS A 46 -4.96 -5.42 3.70
C HIS A 46 -4.76 -6.57 4.69
N GLN A 47 -4.74 -6.24 5.98
CA GLN A 47 -4.56 -7.21 7.05
C GLN A 47 -5.73 -8.20 7.16
N THR A 48 -6.96 -7.73 6.95
CA THR A 48 -8.16 -8.58 6.90
C THR A 48 -8.09 -9.58 5.75
N MET A 49 -7.73 -9.11 4.55
CA MET A 49 -7.62 -9.95 3.35
C MET A 49 -6.46 -10.95 3.46
N ARG A 50 -5.33 -10.53 4.04
CA ARG A 50 -4.20 -11.42 4.31
C ARG A 50 -4.59 -12.53 5.28
N GLN A 51 -5.21 -12.21 6.42
CA GLN A 51 -5.63 -13.24 7.38
C GLN A 51 -6.68 -14.19 6.81
N LEU A 52 -7.60 -13.72 5.96
CA LEU A 52 -8.53 -14.60 5.27
C LEU A 52 -7.79 -15.59 4.36
N ALA A 53 -6.79 -15.12 3.61
CA ALA A 53 -5.97 -15.98 2.77
C ALA A 53 -5.26 -17.06 3.59
N GLU A 54 -4.68 -16.71 4.75
CA GLU A 54 -4.02 -17.69 5.60
C GLU A 54 -4.97 -18.70 6.24
N ARG A 55 -6.17 -18.26 6.68
CA ARG A 55 -7.19 -19.18 7.19
C ARG A 55 -7.59 -20.20 6.14
N LEU A 56 -7.84 -19.77 4.91
CA LEU A 56 -8.22 -20.65 3.81
C LEU A 56 -7.07 -21.57 3.38
N ALA A 57 -5.84 -21.05 3.29
CA ALA A 57 -4.65 -21.85 3.00
C ALA A 57 -4.39 -22.92 4.07
N SER A 58 -4.64 -22.61 5.35
CA SER A 58 -4.56 -23.58 6.45
C SER A 58 -5.58 -24.72 6.34
N ARG A 59 -6.65 -24.51 5.57
CA ARG A 59 -7.67 -25.50 5.20
C ARG A 59 -7.41 -26.15 3.85
N ARG A 60 -6.17 -26.04 3.34
CA ARG A 60 -5.71 -26.57 2.03
C ARG A 60 -6.43 -25.97 0.82
N ILE A 61 -7.05 -24.79 0.95
CA ILE A 61 -7.62 -24.08 -0.19
C ILE A 61 -6.57 -23.09 -0.71
N PRO A 62 -6.05 -23.23 -1.94
CA PRO A 62 -5.14 -22.25 -2.51
C PRO A 62 -5.85 -20.92 -2.74
N VAL A 63 -5.19 -19.83 -2.34
CA VAL A 63 -5.75 -18.47 -2.42
C VAL A 63 -4.77 -17.57 -3.16
N LEU A 64 -5.26 -16.83 -4.15
CA LEU A 64 -4.53 -15.76 -4.80
C LEU A 64 -5.07 -14.40 -4.32
N ARG A 65 -4.19 -13.61 -3.70
CA ARG A 65 -4.39 -12.16 -3.48
C ARG A 65 -3.53 -11.42 -4.50
N PHE A 66 -4.03 -10.36 -5.10
CA PHE A 66 -3.28 -9.62 -6.12
C PHE A 66 -3.71 -8.15 -6.16
N ASP A 67 -2.86 -7.31 -6.73
CA ASP A 67 -3.13 -5.89 -6.94
C ASP A 67 -3.53 -5.60 -8.39
N TYR A 68 -4.54 -4.76 -8.58
CA TYR A 68 -4.94 -4.28 -9.90
C TYR A 68 -3.89 -3.36 -10.49
N ALA A 69 -3.91 -3.17 -11.82
CA ALA A 69 -2.97 -2.29 -12.50
C ALA A 69 -3.02 -0.86 -11.90
N GLY A 70 -1.85 -0.28 -11.62
CA GLY A 70 -1.73 1.02 -10.95
C GLY A 70 -2.17 1.04 -9.47
N THR A 71 -2.32 -0.12 -8.84
CA THR A 71 -2.56 -0.25 -7.39
C THR A 71 -1.51 -1.14 -6.74
N GLY A 72 -1.36 -1.05 -5.41
CA GLY A 72 -0.38 -1.83 -4.65
C GLY A 72 1.00 -1.88 -5.32
N ASP A 73 1.55 -3.08 -5.52
CA ASP A 73 2.84 -3.27 -6.21
C ASP A 73 2.75 -3.46 -7.72
N SER A 74 1.54 -3.63 -8.27
CA SER A 74 1.36 -3.87 -9.71
C SER A 74 1.89 -2.72 -10.56
N LEU A 75 2.25 -3.03 -11.80
CA LEU A 75 2.77 -2.03 -12.74
C LEU A 75 1.71 -0.97 -13.04
N ASP A 76 2.20 0.23 -13.32
CA ASP A 76 1.38 1.32 -13.84
C ASP A 76 1.10 1.07 -15.33
N ARG A 77 -0.07 1.47 -15.80
CA ARG A 77 -0.33 1.64 -17.23
C ARG A 77 0.10 3.06 -17.62
N ASP A 78 0.29 3.32 -18.91
CA ASP A 78 0.59 4.67 -19.44
C ASP A 78 -0.57 5.69 -19.25
N ALA A 79 -1.61 5.31 -18.51
CA ALA A 79 -2.83 6.07 -18.26
C ALA A 79 -3.18 6.07 -16.76
N LEU A 80 -4.14 6.91 -16.37
CA LEU A 80 -4.70 6.90 -15.02
C LEU A 80 -5.33 5.54 -14.69
N VAL A 81 -5.46 5.21 -13.39
CA VAL A 81 -6.06 3.94 -12.96
C VAL A 81 -7.52 3.86 -13.41
N GLU A 82 -7.90 2.77 -14.08
CA GLU A 82 -9.24 2.55 -14.64
C GLU A 82 -9.97 1.40 -13.91
N PRO A 83 -10.77 1.67 -12.87
CA PRO A 83 -11.50 0.62 -12.13
C PRO A 83 -12.51 -0.19 -12.95
N THR A 84 -12.83 0.26 -14.17
CA THR A 84 -13.65 -0.47 -15.15
C THR A 84 -12.96 -1.71 -15.72
N GLN A 85 -11.62 -1.76 -15.70
CA GLN A 85 -10.84 -2.90 -16.20
C GLN A 85 -10.68 -4.02 -15.16
N TRP A 86 -10.91 -3.71 -13.87
CA TRP A 86 -10.64 -4.62 -12.76
C TRP A 86 -11.41 -5.94 -12.83
N THR A 87 -12.60 -5.96 -13.45
CA THR A 87 -13.32 -7.21 -13.70
C THR A 87 -12.51 -8.15 -14.61
N GLY A 88 -11.94 -7.64 -15.70
CA GLY A 88 -11.09 -8.44 -16.60
C GLY A 88 -9.76 -8.85 -15.96
N GLU A 89 -9.19 -8.00 -15.12
CA GLU A 89 -7.98 -8.32 -14.34
C GLU A 89 -8.26 -9.43 -13.31
N ALA A 90 -9.42 -9.42 -12.65
CA ALA A 90 -9.85 -10.50 -11.76
C ALA A 90 -10.08 -11.83 -12.52
N VAL A 91 -10.59 -11.79 -13.75
CA VAL A 91 -10.65 -12.97 -14.64
C VAL A 91 -9.24 -13.51 -14.92
N SER A 92 -8.30 -12.63 -15.27
CA SER A 92 -6.90 -12.99 -15.53
C SER A 92 -6.22 -13.62 -14.30
N ALA A 93 -6.52 -13.10 -13.10
CA ALA A 93 -6.06 -13.67 -11.84
C ALA A 93 -6.61 -15.10 -11.59
N VAL A 94 -7.88 -15.35 -11.92
CA VAL A 94 -8.46 -16.71 -11.84
C VAL A 94 -7.78 -17.66 -12.81
N GLU A 95 -7.54 -17.24 -14.05
CA GLU A 95 -6.83 -18.05 -15.04
C GLU A 95 -5.39 -18.33 -14.63
N HIS A 96 -4.72 -17.35 -14.02
CA HIS A 96 -3.41 -17.54 -13.42
C HIS A 96 -3.44 -18.58 -12.29
N LEU A 97 -4.39 -18.48 -11.36
CA LEU A 97 -4.54 -19.45 -10.27
C LEU A 97 -4.82 -20.87 -10.80
N ARG A 98 -5.69 -21.00 -11.82
CA ARG A 98 -5.96 -22.29 -12.49
C ARG A 98 -4.70 -22.89 -13.08
N ARG A 99 -3.91 -22.10 -13.80
CA ARG A 99 -2.63 -22.54 -14.40
C ARG A 99 -1.62 -22.96 -13.35
N MET A 100 -1.51 -22.22 -12.25
CA MET A 100 -0.51 -22.46 -11.20
C MET A 100 -0.85 -23.66 -10.32
N MET A 101 -2.12 -23.86 -9.99
CA MET A 101 -2.55 -24.83 -8.97
C MET A 101 -3.40 -25.98 -9.51
N GLY A 102 -3.77 -25.97 -10.80
CA GLY A 102 -4.60 -27.01 -11.40
C GLY A 102 -6.03 -27.05 -10.88
N VAL A 103 -6.49 -25.99 -10.19
CA VAL A 103 -7.84 -25.92 -9.60
C VAL A 103 -8.91 -25.83 -10.69
N GLN A 104 -10.00 -26.56 -10.53
CA GLN A 104 -11.11 -26.57 -11.51
C GLN A 104 -12.26 -25.66 -11.07
N ARG A 105 -12.61 -25.74 -9.79
CA ARG A 105 -13.66 -24.95 -9.15
C ARG A 105 -13.04 -23.69 -8.57
N ILE A 106 -13.77 -22.58 -8.68
CA ILE A 106 -13.31 -21.25 -8.28
C ILE A 106 -14.35 -20.61 -7.40
N ALA A 107 -13.86 -19.97 -6.34
CA ALA A 107 -14.62 -19.00 -5.57
C ALA A 107 -13.98 -17.61 -5.69
N LEU A 108 -14.82 -16.58 -5.76
CA LEU A 108 -14.38 -15.19 -5.68
C LEU A 108 -14.84 -14.57 -4.37
N VAL A 109 -13.94 -13.86 -3.71
CA VAL A 109 -14.24 -13.13 -2.47
C VAL A 109 -13.87 -11.68 -2.69
N GLY A 110 -14.75 -10.77 -2.32
CA GLY A 110 -14.41 -9.35 -2.30
C GLY A 110 -15.07 -8.62 -1.15
N ALA A 111 -14.46 -7.50 -0.76
CA ALA A 111 -15.02 -6.54 0.17
C ALA A 111 -15.28 -5.21 -0.53
N ARG A 112 -16.36 -4.51 -0.18
CA ARG A 112 -16.69 -3.18 -0.71
C ARG A 112 -16.67 -3.15 -2.26
N TYR A 113 -15.84 -2.33 -2.90
CA TYR A 113 -15.74 -2.29 -4.36
C TYR A 113 -15.19 -3.61 -4.93
N GLY A 114 -14.28 -4.27 -4.21
CA GLY A 114 -13.80 -5.61 -4.57
C GLY A 114 -14.91 -6.65 -4.61
N ALA A 115 -15.97 -6.50 -3.79
CA ALA A 115 -17.15 -7.36 -3.85
C ALA A 115 -17.96 -7.13 -5.14
N MET A 116 -18.06 -5.89 -5.61
CA MET A 116 -18.65 -5.58 -6.91
C MET A 116 -17.86 -6.23 -8.05
N VAL A 117 -16.53 -6.12 -8.01
CA VAL A 117 -15.65 -6.77 -8.99
C VAL A 117 -15.82 -8.29 -8.97
N ALA A 118 -15.82 -8.91 -7.78
CA ALA A 118 -16.03 -10.35 -7.62
C ALA A 118 -17.37 -10.80 -8.21
N ALA A 119 -18.47 -10.08 -7.94
CA ALA A 119 -19.78 -10.39 -8.50
C ALA A 119 -19.83 -10.26 -10.03
N GLN A 120 -19.15 -9.27 -10.61
CA GLN A 120 -19.12 -9.04 -12.06
C GLN A 120 -18.19 -10.01 -12.80
N ALA A 121 -17.11 -10.46 -12.17
CA ALA A 121 -16.16 -11.40 -12.74
C ALA A 121 -16.66 -12.85 -12.65
N ALA A 122 -17.45 -13.18 -11.62
CA ALA A 122 -17.88 -14.55 -11.33
C ALA A 122 -18.56 -15.28 -12.52
N PRO A 123 -19.51 -14.68 -13.28
CA PRO A 123 -20.09 -15.33 -14.44
C PRO A 123 -19.07 -15.63 -15.55
N GLN A 124 -18.05 -14.78 -15.72
CA GLN A 124 -17.07 -14.89 -16.80
C GLN A 124 -16.11 -16.06 -16.59
N VAL A 125 -15.85 -16.41 -15.34
CA VAL A 125 -14.96 -17.55 -14.97
C VAL A 125 -15.74 -18.82 -14.60
N GLY A 126 -17.07 -18.74 -14.58
CA GLY A 126 -17.95 -19.82 -14.10
C GLY A 126 -17.70 -20.13 -12.63
N ALA A 127 -17.54 -19.10 -11.78
CA ALA A 127 -17.32 -19.30 -10.35
C ALA A 127 -18.52 -20.00 -9.70
N GLN A 128 -18.27 -21.01 -8.87
CA GLN A 128 -19.34 -21.75 -8.20
C GLN A 128 -19.78 -21.08 -6.89
N ARG A 129 -18.89 -20.28 -6.28
CA ARG A 129 -19.13 -19.58 -5.01
C ARG A 129 -18.66 -18.14 -5.08
N VAL A 130 -19.46 -17.23 -4.52
CA VAL A 130 -19.08 -15.82 -4.38
C VAL A 130 -19.34 -15.34 -2.96
N VAL A 131 -18.37 -14.68 -2.35
CA VAL A 131 -18.51 -14.02 -1.05
C VAL A 131 -18.43 -12.52 -1.22
N LEU A 132 -19.47 -11.82 -0.74
CA LEU A 132 -19.63 -10.38 -0.84
C LEU A 132 -19.63 -9.76 0.58
N MET A 133 -18.49 -9.21 1.01
CA MET A 133 -18.38 -8.57 2.31
C MET A 133 -18.67 -7.06 2.21
N ALA A 134 -19.72 -6.59 2.88
CA ALA A 134 -20.16 -5.19 2.83
C ALA A 134 -20.17 -4.62 1.39
N PRO A 135 -20.86 -5.29 0.43
CA PRO A 135 -20.65 -4.99 -0.97
C PRO A 135 -21.10 -3.58 -1.35
N VAL A 136 -20.35 -2.95 -2.25
CA VAL A 136 -20.89 -1.81 -2.98
C VAL A 136 -22.00 -2.31 -3.89
N VAL A 137 -23.26 -2.06 -3.53
CA VAL A 137 -24.42 -2.48 -4.33
C VAL A 137 -24.67 -1.51 -5.48
N SER A 138 -24.56 -0.20 -5.22
CA SER A 138 -24.78 0.86 -6.20
C SER A 138 -23.51 1.69 -6.40
N GLY A 139 -22.94 1.62 -7.60
CA GLY A 139 -21.76 2.40 -7.96
C GLY A 139 -22.00 3.90 -7.83
N ARG A 140 -23.21 4.38 -8.14
CA ARG A 140 -23.60 5.79 -7.97
C ARG A 140 -23.45 6.26 -6.52
N GLN A 141 -23.93 5.46 -5.57
CA GLN A 141 -23.85 5.78 -4.16
C GLN A 141 -22.39 5.77 -3.69
N PHE A 142 -21.61 4.79 -4.14
CA PHE A 142 -20.19 4.67 -3.83
C PHE A 142 -19.35 5.83 -4.37
N VAL A 143 -19.51 6.21 -5.65
CA VAL A 143 -18.79 7.38 -6.21
C VAL A 143 -19.18 8.66 -5.46
N ARG A 144 -20.44 8.81 -5.05
CA ARG A 144 -20.86 9.93 -4.20
C ARG A 144 -20.22 9.89 -2.81
N GLU A 145 -20.14 8.70 -2.21
CA GLU A 145 -19.43 8.47 -0.93
C GLU A 145 -17.97 8.92 -1.02
N LEU A 146 -17.24 8.49 -2.05
CA LEU A 146 -15.85 8.89 -2.27
C LEU A 146 -15.70 10.41 -2.47
N LYS A 147 -16.61 11.06 -3.22
CA LYS A 147 -16.62 12.52 -3.38
C LYS A 147 -16.81 13.25 -2.04
N VAL A 148 -17.73 12.77 -1.21
CA VAL A 148 -17.97 13.33 0.13
C VAL A 148 -16.75 13.12 1.02
N LEU A 149 -16.14 11.94 0.98
CA LEU A 149 -14.92 11.64 1.73
C LEU A 149 -13.78 12.60 1.34
N GLN A 150 -13.52 12.76 0.05
CA GLN A 150 -12.49 13.66 -0.45
C GLN A 150 -12.77 15.11 -0.07
N GLN A 151 -14.01 15.57 -0.22
CA GLN A 151 -14.40 16.93 0.16
C GLN A 151 -14.24 17.16 1.67
N THR A 152 -14.60 16.17 2.49
CA THR A 152 -14.45 16.27 3.95
C THR A 152 -12.98 16.31 4.35
N TRP A 153 -12.12 15.53 3.69
CA TRP A 153 -10.67 15.61 3.89
C TRP A 153 -10.14 17.01 3.55
N ARG A 154 -10.54 17.59 2.41
CA ARG A 154 -10.15 18.96 2.01
C ARG A 154 -10.56 20.01 3.03
N GLU A 155 -11.76 19.88 3.60
CA GLU A 155 -12.24 20.79 4.65
C GLU A 155 -11.46 20.62 5.97
N LYS A 156 -11.06 19.39 6.30
CA LYS A 156 -10.27 19.09 7.51
C LYS A 156 -8.83 19.61 7.42
N THR A 157 -8.19 19.54 6.26
CA THR A 157 -6.82 20.02 6.07
C THR A 157 -6.72 21.55 6.11
N GLY A 158 -7.84 22.25 5.91
CA GLY A 158 -7.96 23.71 6.01
C GLY A 158 -7.51 24.45 4.74
N SER A 159 -7.71 25.77 4.70
CA SER A 159 -7.37 26.61 3.53
C SER A 159 -5.88 26.71 3.19
N HIS A 160 -5.00 26.19 4.05
CA HIS A 160 -3.55 26.17 3.88
C HIS A 160 -3.05 24.96 3.07
N VAL A 161 -3.92 23.99 2.81
CA VAL A 161 -3.69 22.93 1.82
C VAL A 161 -4.56 23.29 0.62
N GLN A 162 -4.05 24.18 -0.24
CA GLN A 162 -4.66 24.34 -1.55
C GLN A 162 -4.39 23.07 -2.33
N THR A 163 -5.48 22.38 -2.72
CA THR A 163 -5.40 21.30 -3.69
C THR A 163 -5.37 21.97 -5.05
N ASP A 164 -4.30 21.76 -5.81
CA ASP A 164 -4.34 22.05 -7.23
C ASP A 164 -5.54 21.30 -7.82
N ALA A 165 -6.22 21.91 -8.78
CA ALA A 165 -7.30 21.21 -9.47
C ALA A 165 -6.72 19.88 -9.98
N PRO A 166 -7.40 18.74 -9.77
CA PRO A 166 -6.91 17.48 -10.31
C PRO A 166 -6.67 17.67 -11.81
N PRO A 167 -5.63 17.02 -12.38
CA PRO A 167 -5.39 17.07 -13.82
C PRO A 167 -6.69 16.79 -14.58
N ALA A 168 -6.84 17.37 -15.77
CA ALA A 168 -8.04 17.15 -16.57
C ALA A 168 -8.31 15.65 -16.72
N GLY A 169 -9.52 15.21 -16.36
CA GLY A 169 -9.90 13.79 -16.40
C GLY A 169 -9.51 12.95 -15.18
N ALA A 170 -8.96 13.53 -14.10
CA ALA A 170 -8.63 12.79 -12.88
C ALA A 170 -9.71 12.86 -11.79
N PHE A 171 -9.88 11.76 -11.06
CA PHE A 171 -10.69 11.63 -9.86
C PHE A 171 -9.79 11.24 -8.68
N ASP A 172 -9.55 12.19 -7.77
CA ASP A 172 -8.68 11.98 -6.61
C ASP A 172 -9.50 11.64 -5.35
N VAL A 173 -9.06 10.62 -4.60
CA VAL A 173 -9.58 10.31 -3.26
C VAL A 173 -8.46 9.81 -2.34
N LEU A 174 -8.18 10.57 -1.28
CA LEU A 174 -7.18 10.24 -0.25
C LEU A 174 -5.82 9.79 -0.83
N GLY A 175 -5.28 10.58 -1.77
CA GLY A 175 -4.00 10.32 -2.41
C GLY A 175 -4.03 9.30 -3.55
N HIS A 176 -5.14 8.62 -3.79
CA HIS A 176 -5.31 7.76 -4.97
C HIS A 176 -5.93 8.55 -6.11
N ARG A 177 -5.44 8.31 -7.33
CA ARG A 177 -5.87 8.99 -8.55
C ARG A 177 -6.42 7.99 -9.57
N PHE A 178 -7.67 8.19 -9.98
CA PHE A 178 -8.39 7.36 -10.94
C PHE A 178 -8.76 8.17 -12.18
N ASP A 179 -9.02 7.49 -13.29
CA ASP A 179 -9.65 8.10 -14.45
C ASP A 179 -11.11 8.48 -14.12
N LEU A 180 -11.47 9.74 -14.41
CA LEU A 180 -12.79 10.28 -14.11
C LEU A 180 -13.88 9.62 -14.96
N ALA A 181 -13.61 9.37 -16.25
CA ALA A 181 -14.59 8.73 -17.13
C ALA A 181 -14.84 7.29 -16.69
N ALA A 182 -13.81 6.56 -16.26
CA ALA A 182 -13.93 5.24 -15.66
C ALA A 182 -14.80 5.28 -14.39
N MET A 183 -14.58 6.25 -13.50
CA MET A 183 -15.42 6.43 -12.30
C MET A 183 -16.88 6.77 -12.64
N GLU A 184 -17.13 7.51 -13.70
CA GLU A 184 -18.49 7.77 -14.20
C GLU A 184 -19.15 6.51 -14.80
N GLN A 185 -18.38 5.60 -15.41
CA GLN A 185 -18.91 4.30 -15.80
C GLN A 185 -19.20 3.41 -14.59
N VAL A 186 -18.31 3.39 -13.59
CA VAL A 186 -18.56 2.70 -12.31
C VAL A 186 -19.87 3.17 -11.68
N ALA A 187 -20.15 4.48 -11.73
CA ALA A 187 -21.40 5.04 -11.19
C ALA A 187 -22.68 4.50 -11.86
N LYS A 188 -22.58 3.85 -13.02
CA LYS A 188 -23.72 3.24 -13.73
C LYS A 188 -23.98 1.80 -13.30
N HIS A 189 -23.04 1.15 -12.62
CA HIS A 189 -23.20 -0.23 -12.15
C HIS A 189 -24.12 -0.31 -10.92
N ASP A 190 -24.97 -1.34 -10.92
CA ASP A 190 -25.84 -1.69 -9.80
C ASP A 190 -25.97 -3.23 -9.78
N LEU A 191 -25.50 -3.86 -8.71
CA LEU A 191 -25.48 -5.33 -8.59
C LEU A 191 -26.87 -5.95 -8.56
N ARG A 192 -27.92 -5.17 -8.32
CA ARG A 192 -29.31 -5.64 -8.38
C ARG A 192 -29.84 -5.74 -9.81
N ARG A 193 -29.19 -5.06 -10.77
CA ARG A 193 -29.60 -5.01 -12.19
C ARG A 193 -28.89 -6.09 -12.99
N VAL A 194 -29.06 -7.34 -12.58
CA VAL A 194 -28.47 -8.50 -13.25
C VAL A 194 -29.56 -9.39 -13.86
N GLN A 195 -29.23 -10.08 -14.94
CA GLN A 195 -30.12 -11.06 -15.58
C GLN A 195 -30.07 -12.42 -14.89
N ALA A 196 -28.95 -12.73 -14.24
CA ALA A 196 -28.70 -13.96 -13.50
C ALA A 196 -27.79 -13.64 -12.29
N PRO A 197 -27.86 -14.43 -11.22
CA PRO A 197 -26.99 -14.25 -10.07
C PRO A 197 -25.53 -14.54 -10.43
N PRO A 198 -24.56 -14.00 -9.67
CA PRO A 198 -23.14 -14.11 -10.01
C PRO A 198 -22.60 -15.54 -9.91
N ALA A 199 -23.21 -16.37 -9.07
CA ALA A 199 -22.91 -17.80 -8.91
C ALA A 199 -24.13 -18.54 -8.34
N ALA A 200 -24.10 -19.87 -8.40
CA ALA A 200 -25.14 -20.72 -7.81
C ALA A 200 -25.23 -20.56 -6.28
N SER A 201 -24.13 -20.20 -5.63
CA SER A 201 -24.04 -20.02 -4.18
C SER A 201 -23.35 -18.72 -3.83
N VAL A 202 -24.03 -17.89 -3.05
CA VAL A 202 -23.56 -16.56 -2.67
C VAL A 202 -23.67 -16.39 -1.16
N LEU A 203 -22.59 -15.90 -0.53
CA LEU A 203 -22.62 -15.40 0.84
C LEU A 203 -22.57 -13.88 0.83
N ILE A 204 -23.49 -13.22 1.53
CA ILE A 204 -23.48 -11.76 1.69
C ILE A 204 -23.33 -11.40 3.16
N MET A 205 -22.31 -10.61 3.48
CA MET A 205 -22.10 -10.06 4.81
C MET A 205 -22.58 -8.59 4.82
N HIS A 206 -23.71 -8.34 5.47
CA HIS A 206 -24.35 -7.02 5.53
C HIS A 206 -23.71 -6.13 6.60
N VAL A 207 -23.54 -4.84 6.33
CA VAL A 207 -23.00 -3.89 7.34
C VAL A 207 -23.97 -3.69 8.50
N ASP A 208 -25.25 -3.50 8.19
CA ASP A 208 -26.30 -3.27 9.18
C ASP A 208 -27.67 -3.80 8.67
N PRO A 209 -28.72 -3.84 9.52
CA PRO A 209 -30.03 -4.36 9.13
C PRO A 209 -30.77 -3.58 8.03
N HIS A 210 -30.37 -2.34 7.74
CA HIS A 210 -30.98 -1.48 6.72
C HIS A 210 -30.07 -1.28 5.50
N ASP A 211 -28.99 -2.07 5.40
CA ASP A 211 -28.02 -1.97 4.32
C ASP A 211 -28.64 -2.37 2.96
N PRO A 212 -28.31 -1.67 1.86
CA PRO A 212 -28.83 -1.98 0.52
C PRO A 212 -28.55 -3.41 0.03
N SER A 213 -27.59 -4.12 0.63
CA SER A 213 -27.25 -5.50 0.28
C SER A 213 -28.29 -6.52 0.73
N HIS A 214 -29.22 -6.18 1.63
CA HIS A 214 -30.39 -7.03 1.91
C HIS A 214 -31.27 -7.17 0.66
N ALA A 215 -31.58 -6.04 0.00
CA ALA A 215 -32.33 -6.06 -1.26
C ALA A 215 -31.56 -6.79 -2.38
N LEU A 216 -30.23 -6.73 -2.37
CA LEU A 216 -29.40 -7.52 -3.28
C LEU A 216 -29.56 -9.03 -3.05
N ALA A 217 -29.56 -9.46 -1.77
CA ALA A 217 -29.79 -10.86 -1.42
C ALA A 217 -31.15 -11.36 -1.92
N ASP A 218 -32.20 -10.56 -1.77
CA ASP A 218 -33.55 -10.90 -2.23
C ASP A 218 -33.63 -11.03 -3.75
N VAL A 219 -32.98 -10.13 -4.49
CA VAL A 219 -32.86 -10.23 -5.95
C VAL A 219 -32.19 -11.54 -6.34
N TYR A 220 -31.02 -11.87 -5.78
CA TYR A 220 -30.29 -13.09 -6.13
C TYR A 220 -31.08 -14.37 -5.75
N ARG A 221 -31.79 -14.37 -4.61
CA ARG A 221 -32.69 -15.48 -4.24
C ARG A 221 -33.83 -15.63 -5.23
N SER A 222 -34.47 -14.53 -5.63
CA SER A 222 -35.58 -14.57 -6.61
C SER A 222 -35.15 -15.09 -7.98
N GLN A 223 -33.85 -14.98 -8.31
CA GLN A 223 -33.24 -15.50 -9.53
C GLN A 223 -32.66 -16.92 -9.36
N GLY A 224 -32.93 -17.58 -8.23
CA GLY A 224 -32.62 -19.00 -8.01
C GLY A 224 -31.24 -19.30 -7.41
N ALA A 225 -30.46 -18.30 -7.00
CA ALA A 225 -29.23 -18.57 -6.24
C ALA A 225 -29.54 -18.97 -4.79
N ARG A 226 -28.73 -19.89 -4.25
CA ARG A 226 -28.65 -20.11 -2.81
C ARG A 226 -27.90 -18.93 -2.19
N VAL A 227 -28.61 -18.08 -1.46
CA VAL A 227 -28.01 -16.92 -0.78
C VAL A 227 -28.04 -17.10 0.73
N ASP A 228 -26.88 -17.42 1.28
CA ASP A 228 -26.63 -17.35 2.71
C ASP A 228 -26.25 -15.90 3.08
N ALA A 229 -26.63 -15.47 4.27
CA ALA A 229 -26.48 -14.07 4.69
C ALA A 229 -26.09 -13.98 6.16
N GLY A 230 -25.24 -13.02 6.49
CA GLY A 230 -24.80 -12.74 7.86
C GLY A 230 -24.55 -11.25 8.08
N LEU A 231 -24.33 -10.86 9.33
CA LEU A 231 -23.91 -9.49 9.66
C LEU A 231 -22.39 -9.40 9.73
N PHE A 232 -21.83 -8.38 9.10
CA PHE A 232 -20.47 -7.93 9.29
C PHE A 232 -20.44 -6.95 10.48
N ALA A 233 -20.71 -7.44 11.68
CA ALA A 233 -20.82 -6.61 12.88
C ALA A 233 -19.53 -5.83 13.20
N GLU A 234 -18.37 -6.41 12.85
CA GLU A 234 -17.04 -5.84 13.07
C GLU A 234 -16.61 -4.84 11.98
N TYR A 235 -17.47 -4.57 10.98
CA TYR A 235 -17.20 -3.62 9.89
C TYR A 235 -16.68 -2.25 10.36
N PRO A 236 -17.24 -1.64 11.43
CA PRO A 236 -16.77 -0.35 11.91
C PRO A 236 -15.32 -0.37 12.41
N GLY A 237 -14.85 -1.49 12.96
CA GLY A 237 -13.46 -1.68 13.42
C GLY A 237 -12.51 -2.04 12.27
N ALA A 238 -12.98 -2.86 11.32
CA ALA A 238 -12.20 -3.25 10.14
C ALA A 238 -11.98 -2.09 9.15
N MET A 239 -12.96 -1.20 8.98
CA MET A 239 -12.88 -0.07 8.04
C MET A 239 -12.30 1.18 8.73
N GLN A 240 -11.08 1.07 9.23
CA GLN A 240 -10.32 2.15 9.89
C GLN A 240 -8.93 2.30 9.26
N PRO A 241 -8.24 3.45 9.45
CA PRO A 241 -6.81 3.55 9.16
C PRO A 241 -6.04 2.38 9.74
N SER A 242 -5.01 1.91 9.04
CA SER A 242 -4.34 0.62 9.28
C SER A 242 -3.89 0.37 10.73
N TRP A 243 -3.55 1.43 11.48
CA TRP A 243 -3.11 1.34 12.88
C TRP A 243 -4.24 1.24 13.91
N LEU A 244 -5.47 1.55 13.48
CA LEU A 244 -6.72 1.38 14.23
C LEU A 244 -7.56 0.21 13.70
N ALA A 245 -7.17 -0.37 12.57
CA ALA A 245 -7.92 -1.42 11.91
C ALA A 245 -7.89 -2.70 12.75
N GLU A 246 -9.07 -3.14 13.17
CA GLU A 246 -9.27 -4.40 13.87
C GLU A 246 -9.59 -5.50 12.87
N VAL A 247 -8.94 -6.66 13.02
CA VAL A 247 -9.26 -7.80 12.16
C VAL A 247 -10.62 -8.38 12.57
N PRO A 248 -11.59 -8.51 11.65
CA PRO A 248 -12.93 -8.96 11.96
C PRO A 248 -13.00 -10.48 12.09
N GLN A 249 -12.55 -10.99 13.25
CA GLN A 249 -12.37 -12.41 13.54
C GLN A 249 -13.65 -13.22 13.27
N ALA A 250 -14.80 -12.77 13.79
CA ALA A 250 -16.05 -13.52 13.67
C ALA A 250 -16.54 -13.56 12.22
N THR A 251 -16.41 -12.44 11.50
CA THR A 251 -16.75 -12.37 10.08
C THR A 251 -15.87 -13.29 9.25
N LEU A 252 -14.55 -13.29 9.50
CA LEU A 252 -13.60 -14.17 8.81
C LEU A 252 -13.87 -15.65 9.11
N ASP A 253 -14.30 -15.99 10.32
CA ASP A 253 -14.69 -17.37 10.67
C ASP A 253 -15.93 -17.82 9.92
N VAL A 254 -16.96 -16.98 9.83
CA VAL A 254 -18.17 -17.26 9.03
C VAL A 254 -17.83 -17.48 7.56
N VAL A 255 -17.02 -16.58 6.98
CA VAL A 255 -16.60 -16.66 5.57
C VAL A 255 -15.77 -17.91 5.32
N THR A 256 -14.80 -18.19 6.18
CA THR A 256 -13.93 -19.38 6.08
C THR A 256 -14.77 -20.66 6.17
N GLN A 257 -15.66 -20.76 7.16
CA GLN A 257 -16.50 -21.93 7.35
C GLN A 257 -17.44 -22.15 6.15
N TRP A 258 -18.05 -21.07 5.64
CA TRP A 258 -18.93 -21.17 4.47
C TRP A 258 -18.20 -21.63 3.22
N LEU A 259 -16.96 -21.16 2.99
CA LEU A 259 -16.13 -21.58 1.87
C LEU A 259 -15.67 -23.04 1.99
N VAL A 260 -15.42 -23.53 3.22
CA VAL A 260 -14.98 -24.91 3.47
C VAL A 260 -16.16 -25.92 3.45
N ASN A 261 -17.37 -25.51 3.80
CA ASN A 261 -18.51 -26.42 3.88
C ASN A 261 -18.83 -27.06 2.51
N GLU A 262 -18.70 -28.40 2.42
CA GLU A 262 -18.86 -29.18 1.18
C GLU A 262 -20.32 -29.45 0.79
N GLU A 263 -21.30 -29.24 1.69
CA GLU A 263 -22.71 -29.61 1.48
C GLU A 263 -23.44 -28.83 0.38
N VAL A 264 -22.77 -27.91 -0.31
CA VAL A 264 -23.30 -27.23 -1.51
C VAL A 264 -22.90 -28.01 -2.77
N THR A 265 -23.56 -29.15 -2.89
CA THR A 265 -23.70 -30.08 -4.03
C THR A 265 -22.45 -30.85 -4.51
N PRO A 266 -22.42 -32.19 -4.32
CA PRO A 266 -21.51 -33.08 -5.03
C PRO A 266 -22.06 -33.36 -6.43
N GLN A 267 -21.39 -32.89 -7.47
CA GLN A 267 -21.37 -33.63 -8.74
C GLN A 267 -20.03 -34.35 -8.80
N THR A 268 -20.10 -35.66 -8.67
CA THR A 268 -19.01 -36.60 -8.92
C THR A 268 -18.44 -36.31 -10.31
N VAL A 269 -17.24 -35.75 -10.36
CA VAL A 269 -16.45 -35.74 -11.59
C VAL A 269 -15.98 -37.18 -11.83
N PRO A 270 -16.18 -37.77 -13.02
CA PRO A 270 -15.59 -39.07 -13.32
C PRO A 270 -14.08 -38.96 -13.15
N ALA A 271 -13.47 -39.95 -12.48
CA ALA A 271 -12.02 -40.10 -12.41
C ALA A 271 -11.47 -40.37 -13.83
N GLY A 272 -11.34 -39.32 -14.62
CA GLY A 272 -10.86 -39.32 -15.99
C GLY A 272 -9.57 -38.53 -16.08
N ALA A 273 -8.45 -39.26 -16.12
CA ALA A 273 -7.10 -38.79 -16.43
C ALA A 273 -6.63 -37.56 -15.65
N LEU A 274 -6.20 -37.80 -14.41
CA LEU A 274 -5.14 -36.99 -13.80
C LEU A 274 -3.90 -37.09 -14.71
N CYS A 275 -3.74 -36.15 -15.64
CA CYS A 275 -2.40 -35.80 -16.07
C CYS A 275 -1.75 -35.16 -14.83
N PRO A 276 -0.69 -35.73 -14.26
CA PRO A 276 0.17 -34.94 -13.40
C PRO A 276 0.73 -33.85 -14.31
N ALA A 277 0.14 -32.65 -14.26
CA ALA A 277 0.87 -31.48 -14.65
C ALA A 277 2.13 -31.55 -13.78
N SER A 278 3.27 -31.85 -14.41
CA SER A 278 4.54 -31.78 -13.72
C SER A 278 4.53 -30.44 -12.99
N PRO A 279 4.75 -30.39 -11.66
CA PRO A 279 4.85 -29.11 -10.99
C PRO A 279 5.95 -28.37 -11.74
N MET A 280 5.57 -27.39 -12.58
CA MET A 280 6.54 -26.50 -13.18
C MET A 280 7.35 -26.02 -12.00
N LEU A 281 8.67 -26.18 -12.09
CA LEU A 281 9.59 -25.65 -11.11
C LEU A 281 9.29 -24.16 -11.04
N VAL A 282 8.49 -23.75 -10.06
CA VAL A 282 7.97 -22.39 -9.95
C VAL A 282 9.19 -21.53 -9.69
N CYS A 283 9.60 -20.76 -10.69
CA CYS A 283 10.49 -19.64 -10.47
C CYS A 283 9.81 -18.78 -9.40
N ALA A 284 10.53 -18.49 -8.30
CA ALA A 284 10.15 -17.44 -7.37
C ALA A 284 9.70 -16.22 -8.20
N GLY A 285 8.54 -15.64 -7.88
CA GLY A 285 7.81 -14.69 -8.72
C GLY A 285 8.74 -13.80 -9.53
N ALA A 286 8.67 -13.93 -10.86
CA ALA A 286 9.53 -13.17 -11.76
C ALA A 286 9.44 -11.68 -11.39
N PRO A 287 10.57 -10.96 -11.35
CA PRO A 287 10.54 -9.55 -10.96
C PRO A 287 9.62 -8.77 -11.89
N LEU A 288 8.91 -7.79 -11.36
CA LEU A 288 8.23 -6.81 -12.19
C LEU A 288 9.30 -5.92 -12.82
N GLN A 289 9.34 -5.87 -14.15
CA GLN A 289 10.40 -5.18 -14.86
C GLN A 289 9.82 -4.28 -15.95
N THR A 290 10.42 -3.10 -16.08
CA THR A 290 10.28 -2.18 -17.21
C THR A 290 11.65 -1.95 -17.85
N ASP A 291 11.73 -1.09 -18.86
CA ASP A 291 13.02 -0.73 -19.48
C ASP A 291 13.97 0.02 -18.54
N TRP A 292 13.46 0.59 -17.46
CA TRP A 292 14.21 1.48 -16.56
C TRP A 292 14.23 1.03 -15.10
N MET A 293 13.45 0.02 -14.71
CA MET A 293 13.39 -0.47 -13.34
C MET A 293 13.13 -1.96 -13.23
N VAL A 294 13.65 -2.57 -12.17
CA VAL A 294 13.33 -3.93 -11.71
C VAL A 294 12.83 -3.88 -10.26
N GLU A 295 11.63 -4.37 -10.00
CA GLU A 295 11.07 -4.56 -8.67
C GLU A 295 10.99 -6.05 -8.32
N GLN A 296 11.50 -6.41 -7.14
CA GLN A 296 11.50 -7.79 -6.67
C GLN A 296 11.15 -7.91 -5.18
N PRO A 297 10.34 -8.91 -4.81
CA PRO A 297 10.08 -9.24 -3.41
C PRO A 297 11.34 -9.82 -2.77
N VAL A 298 11.68 -9.32 -1.58
CA VAL A 298 12.83 -9.79 -0.81
C VAL A 298 12.40 -10.18 0.60
N LYS A 299 13.05 -11.21 1.13
CA LYS A 299 12.91 -11.66 2.51
C LYS A 299 14.19 -11.30 3.26
N LEU A 300 14.04 -10.60 4.38
CA LEU A 300 15.14 -10.18 5.23
C LEU A 300 15.08 -10.94 6.56
N ASP A 301 16.19 -10.93 7.28
CA ASP A 301 16.34 -11.58 8.59
C ASP A 301 15.71 -12.99 8.63
N GLN A 302 16.26 -13.88 7.80
CA GLN A 302 15.82 -15.28 7.67
C GLN A 302 14.32 -15.45 7.32
N GLY A 303 13.70 -14.42 6.73
CA GLY A 303 12.30 -14.43 6.35
C GLY A 303 11.34 -13.89 7.40
N ARG A 304 11.86 -13.33 8.51
CA ARG A 304 11.05 -12.61 9.50
C ARG A 304 10.42 -11.35 8.89
N LEU A 305 11.21 -10.63 8.11
CA LEU A 305 10.84 -9.35 7.50
C LEU A 305 10.66 -9.50 5.98
N PHE A 306 9.78 -8.67 5.42
CA PHE A 306 9.48 -8.59 4.01
C PHE A 306 9.77 -7.19 3.47
N GLY A 307 10.17 -7.10 2.21
CA GLY A 307 10.15 -5.83 1.48
C GLY A 307 10.10 -6.01 -0.02
N ILE A 308 9.88 -4.89 -0.71
CA ILE A 308 10.05 -4.79 -2.16
C ILE A 308 11.31 -3.99 -2.44
N LEU A 309 12.29 -4.62 -3.10
CA LEU A 309 13.48 -3.96 -3.61
C LEU A 309 13.19 -3.44 -5.01
N CYS A 310 13.30 -2.13 -5.18
CA CYS A 310 13.19 -1.44 -6.46
C CYS A 310 14.57 -0.94 -6.86
N GLU A 311 15.09 -1.45 -7.97
CA GLU A 311 16.40 -1.09 -8.51
C GLU A 311 16.25 -0.46 -9.90
N PRO A 312 17.13 0.49 -10.27
CA PRO A 312 17.31 0.87 -11.66
C PRO A 312 17.61 -0.36 -12.53
N ALA A 313 17.12 -0.40 -13.78
CA ALA A 313 17.33 -1.56 -14.66
C ALA A 313 18.78 -1.72 -15.15
N ASP A 314 19.65 -0.71 -14.98
CA ASP A 314 21.04 -0.80 -15.38
C ASP A 314 21.80 -1.79 -14.47
N ARG A 315 22.36 -2.85 -15.08
CA ARG A 315 22.99 -3.96 -14.35
C ARG A 315 24.43 -3.68 -13.92
N LEU A 316 24.91 -2.43 -14.04
CA LEU A 316 26.29 -2.06 -13.75
C LEU A 316 26.43 -1.61 -12.29
N GLY A 317 26.50 -2.60 -11.40
CA GLY A 317 26.79 -2.40 -9.98
C GLY A 317 25.57 -1.98 -9.13
N ARG A 318 25.73 -2.05 -7.80
CA ARG A 318 24.67 -1.69 -6.84
C ARG A 318 24.57 -0.18 -6.72
N ALA A 319 23.34 0.34 -6.74
CA ALA A 319 23.05 1.76 -6.53
C ALA A 319 23.03 2.08 -5.02
N PRO A 320 23.29 3.34 -4.60
CA PRO A 320 22.91 3.77 -3.25
C PRO A 320 21.44 3.46 -3.00
N LEU A 321 21.11 3.05 -1.78
CA LEU A 321 19.79 2.53 -1.44
C LEU A 321 19.08 3.39 -0.39
N VAL A 322 17.79 3.61 -0.61
CA VAL A 322 16.90 4.26 0.35
C VAL A 322 15.99 3.23 1.01
N VAL A 323 16.12 3.05 2.33
CA VAL A 323 15.17 2.25 3.10
C VAL A 323 13.95 3.10 3.41
N ILE A 324 12.76 2.56 3.15
CA ILE A 324 11.47 3.22 3.36
C ILE A 324 10.66 2.36 4.35
N PRO A 325 10.69 2.65 5.66
CA PRO A 325 9.92 1.93 6.66
C PRO A 325 8.43 2.26 6.61
N ASN A 326 7.62 1.46 7.30
CA ASN A 326 6.18 1.68 7.40
C ASN A 326 5.81 3.05 8.01
N THR A 327 4.72 3.62 7.52
CA THR A 327 4.03 4.76 8.13
C THR A 327 2.82 4.24 8.89
N ALA A 328 2.81 4.46 10.20
CA ALA A 328 1.94 3.78 11.14
C ALA A 328 1.94 2.26 10.87
N ALA A 329 0.77 1.63 10.78
CA ALA A 329 0.64 0.23 10.40
C ALA A 329 0.27 0.04 8.91
N THR A 330 0.38 1.07 8.07
CA THR A 330 0.17 0.92 6.63
C THR A 330 1.34 0.11 6.05
N HIS A 331 1.02 -0.92 5.26
CA HIS A 331 2.02 -1.78 4.63
C HIS A 331 2.90 -1.00 3.64
N HIS A 332 3.98 -1.63 3.19
CA HIS A 332 5.10 -1.05 2.46
C HIS A 332 4.77 -0.16 1.24
N VAL A 333 3.56 -0.25 0.66
CA VAL A 333 3.09 0.63 -0.43
C VAL A 333 2.88 2.09 0.01
N GLY A 334 2.63 2.32 1.31
CA GLY A 334 2.37 3.64 1.89
C GLY A 334 0.98 4.21 1.56
N ASP A 335 0.60 5.26 2.29
CA ASP A 335 -0.72 5.88 2.12
C ASP A 335 -0.86 6.50 0.73
N GLY A 336 -1.98 6.20 0.07
CA GLY A 336 -2.22 6.58 -1.32
C GLY A 336 -1.16 6.05 -2.29
N ARG A 337 -0.43 4.97 -1.96
CA ARG A 337 0.62 4.33 -2.79
C ARG A 337 1.90 5.16 -2.96
N PHE A 338 2.12 6.17 -2.12
CA PHE A 338 3.24 7.11 -2.30
C PHE A 338 4.62 6.46 -2.21
N ASN A 339 4.82 5.43 -1.37
CA ASN A 339 6.14 4.79 -1.26
C ASN A 339 6.52 4.10 -2.57
N VAL A 340 5.54 3.50 -3.28
CA VAL A 340 5.75 2.89 -4.59
C VAL A 340 6.15 3.95 -5.61
N GLU A 341 5.37 5.03 -5.71
CA GLU A 341 5.63 6.14 -6.63
C GLU A 341 7.02 6.75 -6.40
N LEU A 342 7.38 6.97 -5.13
CA LEU A 342 8.71 7.45 -4.74
C LEU A 342 9.81 6.47 -5.13
N ALA A 343 9.67 5.18 -4.80
CA ALA A 343 10.64 4.15 -5.13
C ALA A 343 10.93 4.08 -6.64
N ARG A 344 9.87 4.13 -7.45
CA ARG A 344 9.95 4.14 -8.92
C ARG A 344 10.58 5.42 -9.46
N GLN A 345 10.27 6.57 -8.89
CA GLN A 345 10.94 7.84 -9.25
C GLN A 345 12.44 7.80 -8.92
N LEU A 346 12.80 7.28 -7.75
CA LEU A 346 14.19 7.13 -7.33
C LEU A 346 14.97 6.16 -8.25
N ALA A 347 14.35 5.07 -8.70
CA ALA A 347 14.95 4.17 -9.67
C ALA A 347 15.28 4.87 -11.00
N ARG A 348 14.40 5.76 -11.48
CA ARG A 348 14.69 6.59 -12.66
C ARG A 348 15.86 7.55 -12.46
N ALA A 349 16.05 8.02 -11.23
CA ALA A 349 17.17 8.88 -10.84
C ALA A 349 18.46 8.10 -10.50
N GLY A 350 18.47 6.78 -10.66
CA GLY A 350 19.67 5.94 -10.44
C GLY A 350 19.86 5.46 -9.00
N PHE A 351 18.87 5.59 -8.13
CA PHE A 351 18.90 5.09 -6.76
C PHE A 351 18.08 3.80 -6.61
N ALA A 352 18.56 2.88 -5.77
CA ALA A 352 17.74 1.77 -5.32
C ALA A 352 16.87 2.19 -4.13
N SER A 353 15.78 1.47 -3.89
CA SER A 353 14.97 1.65 -2.69
C SER A 353 14.43 0.31 -2.18
N LEU A 354 14.28 0.21 -0.86
CA LEU A 354 13.69 -0.93 -0.18
C LEU A 354 12.48 -0.47 0.61
N ARG A 355 11.29 -0.83 0.14
CA ARG A 355 10.03 -0.61 0.85
C ARG A 355 9.85 -1.74 1.85
N LEU A 356 9.89 -1.44 3.15
CA LEU A 356 9.95 -2.43 4.21
C LEU A 356 8.58 -2.62 4.88
N ASP A 357 8.24 -3.87 5.16
CA ASP A 357 7.28 -4.23 6.19
C ASP A 357 8.01 -4.72 7.45
N ALA A 358 7.80 -4.03 8.56
CA ALA A 358 8.32 -4.46 9.85
C ALA A 358 7.58 -5.71 10.37
N SER A 359 8.15 -6.36 11.39
CA SER A 359 7.56 -7.53 12.02
C SER A 359 6.19 -7.20 12.59
N GLY A 360 5.18 -7.98 12.20
CA GLY A 360 3.79 -7.75 12.60
C GLY A 360 3.02 -6.79 11.68
N LEU A 361 3.65 -6.24 10.63
CA LEU A 361 3.01 -5.37 9.64
C LEU A 361 3.02 -5.97 8.23
N GLY A 362 2.09 -5.47 7.41
CA GLY A 362 2.00 -5.73 5.97
C GLY A 362 2.09 -7.20 5.59
N ASP A 363 3.13 -7.59 4.88
CA ASP A 363 3.39 -8.95 4.37
C ASP A 363 4.55 -9.68 5.12
N SER A 364 5.06 -9.11 6.21
CA SER A 364 6.06 -9.77 7.08
C SER A 364 5.48 -10.95 7.87
N ALA A 365 6.31 -11.94 8.23
CA ALA A 365 5.84 -13.24 8.72
C ALA A 365 4.85 -13.13 9.91
N ALA A 366 5.23 -12.35 10.93
CA ALA A 366 4.42 -12.18 12.15
C ALA A 366 3.07 -11.47 11.91
N ALA A 367 2.89 -10.74 10.80
CA ALA A 367 1.59 -10.12 10.52
C ALA A 367 0.51 -11.16 10.22
N ALA A 368 0.82 -12.40 9.85
CA ALA A 368 -0.20 -13.45 9.66
C ALA A 368 -1.08 -13.68 10.91
N THR A 369 -0.56 -13.36 12.10
CA THR A 369 -1.26 -13.53 13.39
C THR A 369 -1.50 -12.21 14.13
N GLN A 370 -1.05 -11.06 13.61
CA GLN A 370 -1.21 -9.77 14.27
C GLN A 370 -2.67 -9.29 14.18
N THR A 371 -3.34 -9.11 15.31
CA THR A 371 -4.74 -8.65 15.35
C THR A 371 -4.89 -7.18 15.70
N ASP A 372 -3.92 -6.60 16.40
CA ASP A 372 -3.87 -5.18 16.77
C ASP A 372 -2.52 -4.58 16.39
N PRO A 373 -2.33 -4.13 15.13
CA PRO A 373 -1.08 -3.54 14.68
C PRO A 373 -0.66 -2.28 15.44
N GLY A 374 -1.61 -1.53 16.01
CA GLY A 374 -1.33 -0.30 16.76
C GLY A 374 -0.62 -0.52 18.10
N SER A 375 -0.62 -1.75 18.61
CA SER A 375 0.07 -2.17 19.84
C SER A 375 1.57 -2.39 19.68
N LEU A 376 2.10 -2.40 18.45
CA LEU A 376 3.52 -2.59 18.19
C LEU A 376 4.33 -1.40 18.71
N SER A 377 5.45 -1.68 19.38
CA SER A 377 6.32 -0.66 19.95
C SER A 377 7.23 -0.05 18.89
N PHE A 378 7.48 1.26 18.97
CA PHE A 378 8.35 1.93 18.01
C PHE A 378 9.80 1.46 18.09
N ASP A 379 10.30 1.02 19.25
CA ASP A 379 11.67 0.49 19.36
C ASP A 379 11.84 -0.80 18.56
N ALA A 380 10.87 -1.72 18.62
CA ALA A 380 10.91 -2.95 17.83
C ALA A 380 10.84 -2.65 16.33
N LEU A 381 9.96 -1.72 15.93
CA LEU A 381 9.84 -1.29 14.53
C LEU A 381 11.11 -0.56 14.03
N ALA A 382 11.79 0.18 14.90
CA ALA A 382 13.05 0.84 14.57
C ALA A 382 14.21 -0.15 14.48
N ALA A 383 14.22 -1.18 15.32
CA ALA A 383 15.17 -2.30 15.21
C ALA A 383 15.00 -3.02 13.87
N ASP A 384 13.76 -3.31 13.45
CA ASP A 384 13.49 -3.91 12.14
C ASP A 384 13.94 -3.01 10.98
N THR A 385 13.83 -1.69 11.14
CA THR A 385 14.38 -0.72 10.17
C THR A 385 15.90 -0.78 10.11
N SER A 386 16.57 -0.97 11.26
CA SER A 386 18.02 -1.19 11.32
C SER A 386 18.43 -2.51 10.65
N ASP A 387 17.70 -3.60 10.87
CA ASP A 387 17.96 -4.88 10.22
C ASP A 387 17.85 -4.78 8.68
N ALA A 388 16.93 -3.95 8.19
CA ALA A 388 16.80 -3.67 6.77
C ALA A 388 18.00 -2.91 6.19
N VAL A 389 18.61 -2.01 6.98
CA VAL A 389 19.85 -1.32 6.63
C VAL A 389 21.01 -2.31 6.59
N ASP A 390 21.15 -3.17 7.60
CA ASP A 390 22.22 -4.17 7.66
C ASP A 390 22.10 -5.17 6.51
N TRP A 391 20.87 -5.57 6.16
CA TRP A 391 20.62 -6.35 4.97
C TRP A 391 21.07 -5.62 3.70
N ALA A 392 20.72 -4.35 3.52
CA ALA A 392 21.14 -3.57 2.36
C ALA A 392 22.67 -3.45 2.26
N CYS A 393 23.36 -3.26 3.38
CA CYS A 393 24.82 -3.31 3.45
C CYS A 393 25.37 -4.67 3.03
N SER A 394 24.80 -5.77 3.53
CA SER A 394 25.20 -7.14 3.18
C SER A 394 25.01 -7.46 1.69
N ARG A 395 24.10 -6.74 1.01
CA ARG A 395 23.83 -6.83 -0.43
C ARG A 395 24.79 -5.98 -1.27
N GLY A 396 25.68 -5.22 -0.64
CA GLY A 396 26.73 -4.44 -1.29
C GLY A 396 26.28 -3.08 -1.80
N HIS A 397 25.21 -2.50 -1.26
CA HIS A 397 24.81 -1.13 -1.61
C HIS A 397 25.82 -0.11 -1.03
N PRO A 398 26.40 0.79 -1.86
CA PRO A 398 27.54 1.65 -1.51
C PRO A 398 27.23 2.80 -0.54
N GLY A 399 25.95 3.03 -0.25
CA GLY A 399 25.51 4.04 0.69
C GLY A 399 24.02 3.87 0.98
N ILE A 400 23.65 4.04 2.25
CA ILE A 400 22.27 3.85 2.71
C ILE A 400 21.71 5.15 3.28
N ALA A 401 20.50 5.50 2.87
CA ALA A 401 19.70 6.56 3.46
C ALA A 401 18.35 5.99 3.92
N VAL A 402 17.64 6.73 4.79
CA VAL A 402 16.27 6.39 5.20
C VAL A 402 15.34 7.53 4.86
N PHE A 403 14.23 7.21 4.20
CA PHE A 403 13.12 8.13 3.97
C PHE A 403 11.91 7.66 4.77
N GLY A 404 11.37 8.48 5.65
CA GLY A 404 10.23 8.12 6.50
C GLY A 404 9.21 9.24 6.66
N ILE A 405 7.95 8.86 6.85
CA ILE A 405 6.82 9.79 7.09
C ILE A 405 6.21 9.51 8.46
N CYS A 406 5.91 10.55 9.24
CA CYS A 406 5.28 10.47 10.56
C CYS A 406 5.98 9.49 11.51
N SER A 407 5.41 8.32 11.78
CA SER A 407 6.09 7.30 12.59
C SER A 407 7.30 6.73 11.86
N GLY A 408 7.25 6.52 10.54
CA GLY A 408 8.39 6.07 9.75
C GLY A 408 9.57 7.05 9.81
N ALA A 409 9.30 8.36 9.96
CA ALA A 409 10.33 9.35 10.24
C ALA A 409 11.00 9.12 11.61
N TYR A 410 10.20 8.79 12.63
CA TYR A 410 10.74 8.42 13.94
C TYR A 410 11.55 7.12 13.89
N LEU A 411 11.05 6.09 13.18
CA LEU A 411 11.76 4.82 13.00
C LEU A 411 13.12 5.04 12.34
N GLY A 412 13.19 5.85 11.28
CA GLY A 412 14.45 6.20 10.61
C GLY A 412 15.40 6.98 11.51
N LEU A 413 14.90 7.95 12.29
CA LEU A 413 15.72 8.67 13.26
C LEU A 413 16.28 7.74 14.34
N ARG A 414 15.44 6.87 14.91
CA ARG A 414 15.83 5.93 15.96
C ARG A 414 16.84 4.91 15.45
N ALA A 415 16.59 4.32 14.27
CA ALA A 415 17.51 3.41 13.60
C ALA A 415 18.87 4.07 13.33
N ALA A 416 18.90 5.33 12.88
CA ALA A 416 20.16 6.03 12.66
C ALA A 416 20.97 6.23 13.93
N LEU A 417 20.34 6.44 15.09
CA LEU A 417 21.10 6.58 16.34
C LEU A 417 21.87 5.30 16.69
N ASP A 418 21.33 4.14 16.34
CA ASP A 418 21.88 2.84 16.71
C ASP A 418 22.67 2.17 15.56
N ASN A 419 22.46 2.59 14.31
CA ASN A 419 23.11 2.03 13.12
C ASN A 419 24.04 3.05 12.43
N ALA A 420 25.34 2.74 12.39
CA ALA A 420 26.37 3.61 11.83
C ALA A 420 26.42 3.62 10.30
N ALA A 421 25.75 2.68 9.61
CA ALA A 421 25.77 2.60 8.15
C ALA A 421 24.85 3.63 7.46
N ILE A 422 23.93 4.25 8.21
CA ILE A 422 23.01 5.26 7.67
C ILE A 422 23.78 6.57 7.46
N ARG A 423 23.87 7.01 6.19
CA ARG A 423 24.52 8.26 5.76
C ARG A 423 23.57 9.45 5.68
N GLY A 424 22.26 9.21 5.52
CA GLY A 424 21.29 10.29 5.34
C GLY A 424 19.87 9.95 5.81
N LEU A 425 19.14 10.98 6.23
CA LEU A 425 17.76 10.91 6.70
C LEU A 425 16.90 11.97 6.03
N ILE A 426 15.78 11.55 5.45
CA ILE A 426 14.70 12.44 4.99
C ILE A 426 13.45 12.12 5.82
N LEU A 427 13.09 13.02 6.72
CA LEU A 427 12.08 12.79 7.74
C LEU A 427 10.90 13.75 7.53
N VAL A 428 9.78 13.23 7.07
CA VAL A 428 8.58 14.01 6.78
C VAL A 428 7.61 13.95 7.96
N ASN A 429 7.15 15.11 8.44
CA ASN A 429 6.20 15.26 9.54
C ASN A 429 6.57 14.43 10.77
N LEU A 430 7.84 14.49 11.18
CA LEU A 430 8.35 13.76 12.35
C LEU A 430 7.51 14.10 13.60
N PHE A 431 6.82 13.09 14.14
CA PHE A 431 5.84 13.28 15.22
C PHE A 431 6.46 13.67 16.56
N GLY A 432 7.68 13.21 16.82
CA GLY A 432 8.48 13.57 17.99
C GLY A 432 9.90 13.03 17.88
N PHE A 433 10.82 13.57 18.68
CA PHE A 433 12.24 13.22 18.61
C PHE A 433 12.63 12.09 19.57
N SER A 434 11.83 11.84 20.61
CA SER A 434 12.11 10.82 21.62
C SER A 434 10.78 10.35 22.22
N PHE A 435 10.62 9.03 22.32
CA PHE A 435 9.56 8.40 23.11
C PHE A 435 10.17 7.54 24.21
N PRO A 436 9.40 7.22 25.27
CA PRO A 436 9.79 6.20 26.24
C PRO A 436 9.94 4.82 25.59
N ASP A 437 10.70 3.95 26.23
CA ASP A 437 10.83 2.56 25.80
C ASP A 437 9.47 1.87 25.76
N GLY A 438 9.20 1.13 24.68
CA GLY A 438 7.95 0.40 24.51
C GLY A 438 6.75 1.26 24.09
N PHE A 439 6.95 2.54 23.77
CA PHE A 439 5.87 3.43 23.31
C PHE A 439 5.28 2.93 21.99
N THR A 440 3.94 2.92 21.90
CA THR A 440 3.19 2.31 20.79
C THR A 440 2.51 3.36 19.90
N MET A 441 1.96 2.91 18.76
CA MET A 441 1.14 3.78 17.91
C MET A 441 -0.13 4.26 18.62
N HIS A 442 -0.74 3.40 19.45
CA HIS A 442 -1.90 3.77 20.27
C HIS A 442 -1.57 4.89 21.26
N ASP A 443 -0.39 4.85 21.86
CA ASP A 443 0.06 5.90 22.79
C ASP A 443 0.28 7.23 22.06
N ALA A 444 0.90 7.19 20.86
CA ALA A 444 1.06 8.37 20.02
C ALA A 444 -0.29 9.04 19.68
N GLY A 445 -1.30 8.21 19.34
CA GLY A 445 -2.66 8.68 19.06
C GLY A 445 -3.31 9.41 20.24
N ARG A 446 -3.03 8.99 21.48
CA ARG A 446 -3.54 9.65 22.70
C ARG A 446 -2.86 11.00 22.95
N VAL A 447 -1.56 11.11 22.68
CA VAL A 447 -0.78 12.35 22.87
C VAL A 447 -1.13 13.43 21.84
N GLY A 448 -1.35 13.05 20.58
CA GLY A 448 -1.70 13.97 19.49
C GLY A 448 -3.02 14.73 19.71
N ALA A 449 -3.89 14.26 20.59
CA ALA A 449 -5.17 14.91 20.91
C ALA A 449 -5.04 16.26 21.67
N GLY A 450 -3.87 16.58 22.25
CA GLY A 450 -3.65 17.74 23.13
C GLY A 450 -2.80 18.90 22.59
N SER A 451 -2.51 18.99 21.28
CA SER A 451 -1.68 20.08 20.72
C SER A 451 -2.44 21.42 20.59
N THR A 452 -1.79 22.53 20.95
CA THR A 452 -2.27 23.92 20.76
C THR A 452 -2.54 24.28 19.30
N ARG A 453 -1.72 23.81 18.35
CA ARG A 453 -1.97 23.96 16.90
C ARG A 453 -3.13 23.08 16.43
N ALA A 454 -3.37 21.94 17.08
CA ALA A 454 -4.57 21.12 16.88
C ALA A 454 -5.85 21.72 17.53
N HIS A 455 -5.71 22.57 18.55
CA HIS A 455 -6.81 23.33 19.18
C HIS A 455 -7.24 24.55 18.35
N PHE A 456 -6.28 25.23 17.70
CA PHE A 456 -6.57 26.30 16.74
C PHE A 456 -7.40 25.78 15.54
N ARG A 457 -7.14 24.53 15.11
CA ARG A 457 -7.94 23.80 14.12
C ARG A 457 -9.37 23.47 14.58
N SER A 458 -9.66 23.40 15.88
CA SER A 458 -11.01 23.09 16.38
C SER A 458 -11.90 24.31 16.63
N MET A 459 -11.32 25.47 16.97
CA MET A 459 -12.12 26.67 17.25
C MET A 459 -12.85 27.24 16.03
N TRP A 460 -12.35 26.98 14.81
CA TRP A 460 -13.02 27.40 13.57
C TRP A 460 -14.15 26.46 13.11
N ARG A 461 -14.38 25.34 13.82
CA ARG A 461 -15.27 24.27 13.35
C ARG A 461 -16.74 24.42 13.78
N ALA A 462 -17.08 25.16 14.84
CA ALA A 462 -18.45 25.14 15.37
C ALA A 462 -19.48 25.92 14.53
N GLN A 463 -19.05 26.89 13.71
CA GLN A 463 -19.97 27.83 13.04
C GLN A 463 -20.57 27.35 11.70
N LYS A 464 -20.20 26.18 11.17
CA LYS A 464 -20.61 25.74 9.81
C LYS A 464 -21.43 24.45 9.71
N TRP A 465 -21.74 23.77 10.82
CA TRP A 465 -22.44 22.46 10.78
C TRP A 465 -23.97 22.52 10.68
N ALA A 466 -24.56 23.71 10.61
CA ALA A 466 -26.02 23.88 10.44
C ALA A 466 -26.55 23.40 9.06
N GLN A 467 -25.67 23.14 8.09
CA GLN A 467 -26.09 22.77 6.72
C GLN A 467 -26.21 21.25 6.48
N VAL A 468 -25.57 20.40 7.30
CA VAL A 468 -25.57 18.93 7.16
C VAL A 468 -26.83 18.29 7.79
N LEU A 469 -27.52 19.02 8.67
CA LEU A 469 -28.75 18.59 9.35
C LEU A 469 -30.04 18.68 8.50
N ARG A 470 -29.94 18.89 7.18
CA ARG A 470 -31.11 19.02 6.28
C ARG A 470 -31.51 17.75 5.51
N GLY A 471 -31.06 16.59 5.96
CA GLY A 471 -31.89 15.37 5.96
C GLY A 471 -32.32 14.76 4.62
N GLU A 472 -31.37 14.40 3.73
CA GLU A 472 -31.63 13.38 2.70
C GLU A 472 -30.40 12.44 2.53
N VAL A 473 -30.58 11.18 2.97
CA VAL A 473 -29.69 9.99 2.88
C VAL A 473 -28.80 9.64 4.09
N SER A 474 -28.81 8.35 4.47
CA SER A 474 -28.03 7.72 5.53
C SER A 474 -26.52 7.67 5.22
N LEU A 475 -25.80 8.73 5.57
CA LEU A 475 -24.33 8.81 5.50
C LEU A 475 -23.64 8.06 6.66
N TRP A 476 -24.27 7.05 7.27
CA TRP A 476 -23.78 6.37 8.48
C TRP A 476 -22.35 5.77 8.37
N PRO A 477 -21.90 5.22 7.23
CA PRO A 477 -20.51 4.75 7.07
C PRO A 477 -19.49 5.90 7.08
N VAL A 478 -19.85 7.02 6.45
CA VAL A 478 -19.03 8.24 6.41
C VAL A 478 -19.05 8.93 7.78
N ILE A 479 -20.20 9.01 8.45
CA ILE A 479 -20.36 9.56 9.81
C ILE A 479 -19.62 8.70 10.83
N GLY A 480 -19.63 7.37 10.72
CA GLY A 480 -18.87 6.48 11.60
C GLY A 480 -17.36 6.68 11.46
N THR A 481 -16.87 6.76 10.22
CA THR A 481 -15.45 7.03 9.92
C THR A 481 -15.05 8.43 10.40
N LEU A 482 -15.90 9.44 10.21
CA LEU A 482 -15.68 10.82 10.63
C LEU A 482 -15.79 11.04 12.15
N CYS A 483 -16.74 10.38 12.82
CA CYS A 483 -16.87 10.38 14.27
C CYS A 483 -15.70 9.64 14.92
N ARG A 484 -15.10 8.62 14.29
CA ARG A 484 -13.94 7.92 14.86
C ARG A 484 -12.62 8.69 14.74
N TYR A 485 -12.43 9.48 13.67
CA TYR A 485 -11.43 10.56 13.65
C TYR A 485 -11.66 11.63 14.74
N ALA A 486 -12.87 11.73 15.31
CA ALA A 486 -13.21 12.63 16.41
C ALA A 486 -13.29 11.95 17.79
N VAL A 487 -13.45 10.62 17.88
CA VAL A 487 -13.59 9.87 19.14
C VAL A 487 -12.24 9.43 19.70
N ALA A 488 -11.19 9.34 18.87
CA ALA A 488 -9.81 9.42 19.37
C ALA A 488 -9.51 10.77 20.09
N ARG A 489 -10.43 11.74 20.03
CA ARG A 489 -10.30 13.08 20.62
C ARG A 489 -11.09 13.29 21.92
N THR A 490 -11.97 12.38 22.37
CA THR A 490 -12.92 12.69 23.48
C THR A 490 -12.74 11.89 24.77
N ARG A 491 -11.69 11.08 24.93
CA ARG A 491 -11.34 10.48 26.23
C ARG A 491 -9.99 10.89 26.80
N GLY A 492 -9.62 12.15 26.59
CA GLY A 492 -8.41 12.74 27.18
C GLY A 492 -8.58 14.21 27.53
N LEU A 493 -9.48 14.54 28.44
CA LEU A 493 -9.30 15.76 29.24
C LEU A 493 -8.13 15.53 30.19
N ALA A 494 -6.91 15.63 29.64
CA ALA A 494 -5.67 15.67 30.39
C ALA A 494 -4.69 16.59 29.67
N ALA A 495 -5.05 17.88 29.59
CA ALA A 495 -4.10 18.95 29.30
C ALA A 495 -2.91 18.94 30.30
N ALA A 496 -3.05 18.26 31.44
CA ALA A 496 -2.01 18.07 32.45
C ALA A 496 -0.94 17.02 32.09
N TRP A 497 -1.21 16.03 31.22
CA TRP A 497 -0.25 14.95 30.94
C TRP A 497 0.77 15.29 29.84
N THR A 498 0.45 16.26 28.98
CA THR A 498 1.32 16.64 27.86
C THR A 498 2.45 17.57 28.26
N GLN A 499 2.34 18.30 29.38
CA GLN A 499 3.44 19.13 29.90
C GLN A 499 4.49 18.29 30.63
N ASP A 500 4.09 17.28 31.41
CA ASP A 500 5.03 16.46 32.20
C ASP A 500 5.98 15.58 31.37
N MET A 501 5.57 15.12 30.18
CA MET A 501 6.45 14.37 29.27
C MET A 501 7.33 15.27 28.38
N ARG A 502 6.86 16.48 28.03
CA ARG A 502 7.60 17.41 27.15
C ARG A 502 8.71 18.14 27.91
N ASP A 503 8.49 18.43 29.20
CA ASP A 503 9.41 19.16 30.07
C ASP A 503 10.06 18.27 31.15
N THR A 504 10.39 17.01 30.84
CA THR A 504 11.32 16.29 31.72
C THR A 504 12.68 17.01 31.71
N PRO A 505 13.26 17.38 32.88
CA PRO A 505 14.52 18.11 32.93
C PRO A 505 15.61 17.40 32.09
N GLY A 506 16.09 18.07 31.03
CA GLY A 506 17.13 17.54 30.15
C GLY A 506 16.66 16.82 28.87
N SER A 507 15.34 16.67 28.62
CA SER A 507 14.80 16.07 27.37
C SER A 507 15.35 16.75 26.12
N SER A 508 15.26 18.08 26.05
CA SER A 508 15.80 18.90 24.96
C SER A 508 17.32 18.84 24.84
N GLN A 509 18.04 18.62 25.94
CA GLN A 509 19.49 18.45 25.90
C GLN A 509 19.86 17.10 25.27
N ARG A 510 19.12 16.03 25.61
CA ARG A 510 19.27 14.70 25.02
C ARG A 510 19.01 14.72 23.51
N VAL A 511 17.89 15.28 23.08
CA VAL A 511 17.53 15.41 21.65
C VAL A 511 18.58 16.19 20.87
N ARG A 512 19.06 17.31 21.40
CA ARG A 512 20.15 18.08 20.76
C ARG A 512 21.46 17.30 20.72
N ARG A 513 21.76 16.52 21.76
CA ARG A 513 22.97 15.69 21.79
C ARG A 513 22.90 14.61 20.71
N GLN A 514 21.77 13.92 20.58
CA GLN A 514 21.52 12.94 19.52
C GLN A 514 21.71 13.55 18.12
N MET A 515 21.13 14.72 17.84
CA MET A 515 21.34 15.39 16.55
C MET A 515 22.81 15.80 16.31
N LYS A 516 23.53 16.19 17.36
CA LYS A 516 24.98 16.48 17.27
C LYS A 516 25.81 15.22 17.06
N GLU A 517 25.42 14.10 17.67
CA GLU A 517 26.05 12.78 17.45
C GLU A 517 25.88 12.35 16.00
N LEU A 518 24.68 12.50 15.42
CA LEU A 518 24.45 12.24 13.98
C LEU A 518 25.34 13.13 13.10
N ALA A 519 25.38 14.43 13.37
CA ALA A 519 26.21 15.37 12.65
C ALA A 519 27.71 15.06 12.76
N ALA A 520 28.18 14.65 13.94
CA ALA A 520 29.58 14.27 14.16
C ALA A 520 29.97 13.00 13.39
N ARG A 521 29.02 12.11 13.12
CA ARG A 521 29.20 10.94 12.23
C ARG A 521 29.03 11.28 10.74
N GLY A 522 28.80 12.55 10.40
CA GLY A 522 28.59 12.99 9.01
C GLY A 522 27.21 12.65 8.44
N VAL A 523 26.24 12.24 9.27
CA VAL A 523 24.88 11.95 8.81
C VAL A 523 24.17 13.25 8.44
N ARG A 524 23.66 13.33 7.21
CA ARG A 524 22.84 14.46 6.76
C ARG A 524 21.37 14.23 7.12
N VAL A 525 20.69 15.23 7.67
CA VAL A 525 19.29 15.14 8.09
C VAL A 525 18.46 16.25 7.47
N GLN A 526 17.42 15.87 6.73
CA GLN A 526 16.44 16.77 6.15
C GLN A 526 15.07 16.52 6.79
N LEU A 527 14.60 17.45 7.62
CA LEU A 527 13.26 17.46 8.17
C LEU A 527 12.32 18.25 7.24
N LEU A 528 11.19 17.66 6.86
CA LEU A 528 10.16 18.29 6.04
C LEU A 528 8.86 18.33 6.84
N PHE A 529 8.23 19.50 6.97
CA PHE A 529 7.02 19.66 7.77
C PHE A 529 5.87 20.28 6.98
N SER A 530 4.65 19.84 7.27
CA SER A 530 3.45 20.54 6.82
C SER A 530 3.28 21.86 7.59
N PRO A 531 2.63 22.90 7.03
CA PRO A 531 2.57 24.23 7.65
C PRO A 531 1.85 24.28 9.01
N LEU A 532 1.04 23.26 9.31
CA LEU A 532 0.26 23.13 10.55
C LEU A 532 0.52 21.79 11.24
N ASP A 533 1.67 21.18 10.97
CA ASP A 533 2.05 19.92 11.61
C ASP A 533 2.28 20.11 13.11
N HIS A 534 1.93 19.10 13.89
CA HIS A 534 2.25 19.09 15.32
C HIS A 534 3.76 18.87 15.52
N GLY A 535 4.47 18.25 14.57
CA GLY A 535 5.92 18.08 14.63
C GLY A 535 6.69 19.42 14.63
N LEU A 536 6.06 20.51 14.16
CA LEU A 536 6.63 21.85 14.30
C LEU A 536 6.63 22.34 15.76
N ASP A 537 5.66 21.92 16.59
CA ASP A 537 5.66 22.23 18.02
C ASP A 537 6.87 21.55 18.69
N GLU A 538 7.12 20.28 18.37
CA GLU A 538 8.26 19.50 18.86
C GLU A 538 9.60 20.10 18.41
N LEU A 539 9.69 20.53 17.14
CA LEU A 539 10.84 21.25 16.62
C LEU A 539 11.12 22.53 17.44
N GLU A 540 10.08 23.29 17.78
CA GLU A 540 10.24 24.53 18.55
C GLU A 540 10.63 24.27 20.01
N VAL A 541 10.02 23.28 20.65
CA VAL A 541 10.36 22.85 22.03
C VAL A 541 11.86 22.51 22.11
N HIS A 542 12.34 21.69 21.17
CA HIS A 542 13.72 21.19 21.24
C HIS A 542 14.74 22.13 20.62
N PHE A 543 14.41 22.91 19.58
CA PHE A 543 15.40 23.69 18.81
C PHE A 543 15.12 25.20 18.81
N GLY A 544 14.14 25.66 19.57
CA GLY A 544 13.72 27.05 19.61
C GLY A 544 12.89 27.43 18.38
N HIS A 545 12.35 28.65 18.40
CA HIS A 545 11.45 29.15 17.37
C HIS A 545 12.00 28.92 15.94
N GLY A 546 11.20 28.31 15.07
CA GLY A 546 11.59 27.99 13.69
C GLY A 546 12.77 27.04 13.54
N GLY A 547 13.18 26.32 14.59
CA GLY A 547 14.33 25.41 14.56
C GLY A 547 15.69 26.10 14.51
N GLN A 548 15.81 27.36 14.94
CA GLN A 548 17.06 28.15 14.86
C GLN A 548 18.30 27.45 15.44
N ARG A 549 18.16 26.64 16.50
CA ARG A 549 19.28 25.88 17.07
C ARG A 549 19.64 24.64 16.26
N LEU A 550 18.68 24.05 15.53
CA LEU A 550 18.92 22.94 14.61
C LEU A 550 19.79 23.42 13.44
N ALA A 551 19.50 24.60 12.89
CA ALA A 551 20.26 25.19 11.79
C ALA A 551 21.74 25.48 12.13
N ARG A 552 22.12 25.45 13.41
CA ARG A 552 23.51 25.56 13.88
C ARG A 552 24.23 24.22 13.98
N ILE A 553 23.50 23.11 13.86
CA ILE A 553 24.05 21.75 13.83
C ILE A 553 24.36 21.47 12.36
N GLY A 554 25.64 21.28 12.03
CA GLY A 554 26.07 20.99 10.66
C GLY A 554 25.38 19.74 10.12
N GLY A 555 24.91 19.81 8.87
CA GLY A 555 24.25 18.68 8.20
C GLY A 555 22.78 18.46 8.56
N ALA A 556 22.16 19.28 9.42
CA ALA A 556 20.74 19.16 9.75
C ALA A 556 19.93 20.38 9.29
N HIS A 557 18.87 20.15 8.52
CA HIS A 557 18.01 21.19 7.96
C HIS A 557 16.53 20.88 8.21
N ALA A 558 15.74 21.91 8.50
CA ALA A 558 14.28 21.80 8.57
C ALA A 558 13.63 22.76 7.56
N ARG A 559 12.59 22.29 6.88
CA ARG A 559 11.83 23.08 5.92
C ARG A 559 10.34 22.82 6.07
N VAL A 560 9.54 23.87 5.98
CA VAL A 560 8.09 23.77 5.84
C VAL A 560 7.73 23.71 4.36
N ILE A 561 6.94 22.71 3.97
CA ILE A 561 6.48 22.51 2.59
C ILE A 561 5.05 23.09 2.47
N PRO A 562 4.85 24.15 1.67
CA PRO A 562 3.52 24.69 1.42
C PRO A 562 2.58 23.63 0.84
N ASN A 563 1.30 23.74 1.18
CA ASN A 563 0.23 22.86 0.70
C ASN A 563 0.42 21.36 0.96
N MET A 564 1.33 20.98 1.88
CA MET A 564 1.47 19.60 2.34
C MET A 564 0.52 19.34 3.51
N ASP A 565 -0.20 18.23 3.48
CA ASP A 565 -0.96 17.69 4.61
C ASP A 565 -0.10 16.72 5.45
N HIS A 566 -0.64 16.22 6.57
CA HIS A 566 0.14 15.39 7.48
C HIS A 566 0.51 14.02 6.86
N GLU A 567 -0.44 13.41 6.17
CA GLU A 567 -0.29 12.12 5.50
C GLU A 567 0.32 12.24 4.09
N VAL A 568 0.67 13.45 3.64
CA VAL A 568 1.25 13.74 2.32
C VAL A 568 0.34 13.19 1.19
N LEU A 569 -0.98 13.33 1.31
CA LEU A 569 -1.94 12.86 0.31
C LEU A 569 -2.11 13.84 -0.84
N ASN A 570 -1.75 15.12 -0.66
CA ASN A 570 -1.79 16.11 -1.72
C ASN A 570 -0.78 15.77 -2.84
N PRO A 571 -1.23 15.54 -4.09
CA PRO A 571 -0.35 15.09 -5.18
C PRO A 571 0.79 16.07 -5.50
N ALA A 572 0.52 17.37 -5.52
CA ALA A 572 1.56 18.37 -5.77
C ALA A 572 2.58 18.43 -4.61
N ALA A 573 2.13 18.16 -3.37
CA ALA A 573 3.05 18.03 -2.25
C ALA A 573 3.92 16.76 -2.38
N ARG A 574 3.37 15.64 -2.84
CA ARG A 574 4.13 14.41 -3.12
C ARG A 574 5.23 14.63 -4.14
N GLU A 575 4.89 15.25 -5.27
CA GLU A 575 5.88 15.60 -6.31
C GLU A 575 7.00 16.47 -5.74
N ARG A 576 6.65 17.48 -4.92
CA ARG A 576 7.66 18.32 -4.24
C ARG A 576 8.52 17.53 -3.25
N VAL A 577 7.92 16.65 -2.45
CA VAL A 577 8.66 15.82 -1.48
C VAL A 577 9.59 14.85 -2.21
N ALA A 578 9.12 14.21 -3.29
CA ALA A 578 9.92 13.29 -4.09
C ALA A 578 11.09 14.01 -4.77
N ALA A 579 10.86 15.19 -5.37
CA ALA A 579 11.93 16.01 -5.96
C ALA A 579 12.96 16.47 -4.92
N LEU A 580 12.52 16.83 -3.71
CA LEU A 580 13.43 17.16 -2.61
C LEU A 580 14.23 15.95 -2.12
N CYS A 581 13.62 14.77 -2.10
CA CYS A 581 14.28 13.51 -1.76
C CYS A 581 15.37 13.20 -2.79
N GLU A 582 15.05 13.25 -4.08
CA GLU A 582 15.98 13.04 -5.19
C GLU A 582 17.17 14.02 -5.14
N ALA A 583 16.90 15.31 -4.96
CA ALA A 583 17.94 16.33 -4.86
C ALA A 583 18.86 16.10 -3.65
N PHE A 584 18.28 15.74 -2.50
CA PHE A 584 19.04 15.43 -1.29
C PHE A 584 19.95 14.21 -1.48
N LEU A 585 19.44 13.14 -2.09
CA LEU A 585 20.19 11.90 -2.34
C LEU A 585 21.30 12.11 -3.37
N THR A 586 21.03 12.90 -4.41
CA THR A 586 22.03 13.27 -5.43
C THR A 586 23.20 14.00 -4.81
N GLU A 587 22.94 14.95 -3.90
CA GLU A 587 24.02 15.65 -3.20
C GLU A 587 24.72 14.75 -2.17
N LEU A 588 24.00 13.86 -1.50
CA LEU A 588 24.56 12.96 -0.48
C LEU A 588 25.49 11.88 -1.07
N PHE A 589 25.19 11.41 -2.28
CA PHE A 589 25.89 10.30 -2.95
C PHE A 589 26.53 10.73 -4.28
N ALA A 590 26.84 12.02 -4.45
CA ALA A 590 27.44 12.55 -5.67
C ALA A 590 28.74 11.81 -6.03
N ASP A 591 29.58 11.53 -5.03
CA ASP A 591 30.81 10.72 -5.15
C ASP A 591 30.54 9.34 -5.77
N VAL A 592 29.51 8.64 -5.28
CA VAL A 592 29.16 7.30 -5.73
C VAL A 592 28.53 7.32 -7.13
N LEU A 593 27.70 8.33 -7.43
CA LEU A 593 27.05 8.47 -8.73
C LEU A 593 28.05 8.81 -9.83
N ASP A 594 29.01 9.69 -9.56
CA ASP A 594 30.06 10.05 -10.51
C ASP A 594 30.92 8.84 -10.88
N GLU A 595 31.31 8.01 -9.90
CA GLU A 595 32.04 6.76 -10.13
C GLU A 595 31.24 5.76 -10.98
N ARG A 596 29.93 5.62 -10.71
CA ARG A 596 29.03 4.75 -11.49
C ARG A 596 28.89 5.24 -12.93
N GLN A 597 28.72 6.54 -13.14
CA GLN A 597 28.58 7.15 -14.46
C GLN A 597 29.87 7.01 -15.29
N ALA A 598 31.04 7.14 -14.66
CA ALA A 598 32.32 6.89 -15.30
C ALA A 598 32.44 5.42 -15.76
N CYS A 599 32.03 4.46 -14.92
CA CYS A 599 32.01 3.03 -15.26
C CYS A 599 31.06 2.74 -16.44
N LEU A 600 29.87 3.36 -16.46
CA LEU A 600 28.89 3.23 -17.56
C LEU A 600 29.46 3.73 -18.89
N SER A 601 30.10 4.88 -18.86
CA SER A 601 30.71 5.51 -20.05
C SER A 601 31.82 4.63 -20.63
N LEU A 602 32.69 4.09 -19.76
CA LEU A 602 33.76 3.17 -20.17
C LEU A 602 33.22 1.86 -20.77
N HIS A 603 32.17 1.27 -20.18
CA HIS A 603 31.54 0.06 -20.73
C HIS A 603 30.90 0.32 -22.10
N ALA A 604 30.24 1.47 -22.28
CA ALA A 604 29.66 1.85 -23.56
C ALA A 604 30.74 2.06 -24.63
N GLU A 605 31.88 2.66 -24.27
CA GLU A 605 33.05 2.81 -25.16
C GLU A 605 33.67 1.46 -25.54
N LEU A 606 33.85 0.55 -24.58
CA LEU A 606 34.37 -0.80 -24.83
C LEU A 606 33.41 -1.65 -25.67
N ALA A 607 32.10 -1.54 -25.44
CA ALA A 607 31.08 -2.22 -26.25
C ALA A 607 31.09 -1.70 -27.70
N ARG A 608 31.27 -0.39 -27.90
CA ARG A 608 31.45 0.22 -29.24
C ARG A 608 32.76 -0.21 -29.90
N ALA A 609 33.85 -0.30 -29.14
CA ALA A 609 35.15 -0.75 -29.64
C ALA A 609 35.16 -2.25 -30.01
N SER A 610 34.31 -3.05 -29.38
CA SER A 610 34.18 -4.51 -29.63
C SER A 610 33.34 -4.87 -30.86
N TYR A 611 32.74 -3.88 -31.54
CA TYR A 611 32.07 -4.04 -32.84
C TYR A 611 32.66 -3.09 -33.92
N PRO A 612 33.87 -3.33 -34.44
CA PRO A 612 34.34 -2.62 -35.61
C PRO A 612 33.82 -3.32 -36.89
N HIS A 613 32.89 -2.64 -37.59
CA HIS A 613 32.56 -2.83 -39.01
C HIS A 613 32.26 -4.24 -39.55
N ALA A 614 30.99 -4.64 -39.58
CA ALA A 614 30.49 -5.43 -40.71
C ALA A 614 30.27 -4.47 -41.90
N HIS A 615 31.33 -4.24 -42.68
CA HIS A 615 31.18 -3.68 -44.02
C HIS A 615 30.35 -4.66 -44.86
N VAL A 616 29.07 -4.33 -45.09
CA VAL A 616 28.31 -4.90 -46.20
C VAL A 616 28.56 -3.98 -47.40
N PRO A 617 29.25 -4.43 -48.46
CA PRO A 617 29.33 -3.63 -49.68
C PRO A 617 27.93 -3.57 -50.29
N ALA A 618 27.49 -2.35 -50.60
CA ALA A 618 26.21 -2.09 -51.25
C ALA A 618 26.14 -2.82 -52.59
N ALA A 619 25.35 -3.90 -52.64
CA ALA A 619 24.91 -4.47 -53.90
C ALA A 619 23.84 -3.55 -54.50
N THR A 620 24.20 -2.87 -55.59
CA THR A 620 23.30 -2.09 -56.42
C THR A 620 22.38 -3.05 -57.18
N PRO A 621 21.04 -2.98 -57.05
CA PRO A 621 20.16 -3.70 -57.96
C PRO A 621 19.93 -2.82 -59.19
N THR A 622 20.61 -3.15 -60.29
CA THR A 622 20.20 -2.69 -61.63
C THR A 622 19.13 -3.67 -62.14
N LEU A 623 17.89 -3.19 -62.22
CA LEU A 623 16.84 -3.83 -63.01
C LEU A 623 17.11 -3.58 -64.49
N PRO A 624 17.06 -4.59 -65.39
CA PRO A 624 16.95 -4.35 -66.82
C PRO A 624 15.49 -4.08 -67.17
N SER A 625 15.22 -2.94 -67.79
CA SER A 625 13.95 -2.62 -68.42
C SER A 625 13.75 -3.45 -69.69
N GLU A 626 12.54 -3.99 -69.85
CA GLU A 626 12.01 -4.54 -71.09
C GLU A 626 12.05 -3.49 -72.20
N GLU A 627 13.04 -3.55 -73.09
CA GLU A 627 12.94 -3.06 -74.48
C GLU A 627 14.22 -3.44 -75.26
N ALA A 628 14.28 -4.69 -75.73
CA ALA A 628 15.01 -5.08 -76.93
C ALA A 628 14.41 -6.38 -77.48
N MET A 629 13.61 -6.22 -78.52
CA MET A 629 13.07 -7.26 -79.39
C MET A 629 14.15 -8.24 -79.89
N LEU A 630 13.90 -9.55 -79.73
CA LEU A 630 13.85 -10.57 -80.80
C LEU A 630 13.73 -11.99 -80.19
#